data_AF-A0A1H6BPG3-F1
#
_entry.id   AF-A0A1H6BPG3-F1
#
_cell.length_a   1.000
_cell.length_b   1.000
_cell.length_c   1.000
_cell.angle_alpha   90.00
_cell.angle_beta   90.00
_cell.angle_gamma   90.00
#
_symmetry.space_group_name_H-M   'P 1'
#
loop_
_entity.id
_entity.type
_entity.pdbx_description
1 polymer ?
#
loop_
_entity_poly.entity_id
_entity_poly.type
_entity_poly.pdbx_seq_one_letter_code
_entity_poly.pdbx_strand_id
1 'polypeptide(L)'
;MSYESKLEQSFTRLQKLKFSLQVENIKRFIHDARRRWKPRTKEVKATVYHGKNQGDVESHTLYWNEYECSWTTKEMAFNGYVFKKVQQILNNEKIEKYNQST
;
A
#
# COMPACT_ATOMS: atom_id res chain seq x y z
N MET A 1 -14.25 -14.73 -40.55
CA MET A 1 -14.10 -14.71 -39.08
C MET A 1 -15.18 -15.58 -38.47
N SER A 2 -14.81 -16.59 -37.67
CA SER A 2 -15.78 -17.49 -37.02
C SER A 2 -16.42 -16.81 -35.81
N TYR A 3 -17.57 -17.34 -35.39
CA TYR A 3 -18.25 -16.89 -34.16
C TYR A 3 -17.36 -17.08 -32.92
N GLU A 4 -16.62 -18.19 -32.86
CA GLU A 4 -15.66 -18.49 -31.80
C GLU A 4 -14.56 -17.43 -31.70
N SER A 5 -14.00 -16.99 -32.83
CA SER A 5 -12.96 -15.95 -32.81
C SER A 5 -13.47 -14.61 -32.29
N LYS A 6 -14.75 -14.28 -32.56
CA LYS A 6 -15.38 -13.07 -32.00
C LYS A 6 -15.62 -13.21 -30.50
N LEU A 7 -16.01 -14.41 -30.06
CA LEU A 7 -16.25 -14.71 -28.65
C LEU A 7 -14.95 -14.58 -27.84
N GLU A 8 -13.85 -15.18 -28.30
CA GLU A 8 -12.53 -15.07 -27.66
C GLU A 8 -12.02 -13.63 -27.56
N GLN A 9 -12.20 -12.84 -28.62
CA GLN A 9 -11.83 -11.42 -28.62
C GLN A 9 -12.64 -10.63 -27.60
N SER A 10 -13.95 -10.86 -27.53
CA SER A 10 -14.83 -10.21 -26.55
C SER A 10 -14.48 -10.60 -25.11
N PHE A 11 -14.19 -11.88 -24.86
CA PHE A 11 -13.75 -12.37 -23.55
C PHE A 11 -12.44 -11.72 -23.11
N THR A 12 -11.44 -11.66 -24.01
CA THR A 12 -10.16 -11.01 -23.75
C THR A 12 -10.34 -9.52 -23.42
N ARG A 13 -11.24 -8.83 -24.15
CA ARG A 13 -11.56 -7.43 -23.90
C ARG A 13 -12.20 -7.24 -22.52
N LEU A 14 -13.11 -8.12 -22.13
CA LEU A 14 -13.73 -8.10 -20.80
C LEU A 14 -12.70 -8.32 -19.68
N GLN A 15 -11.76 -9.25 -19.86
CA GLN A 15 -10.68 -9.46 -18.89
C GLN A 15 -9.79 -8.22 -18.72
N LYS A 16 -9.40 -7.58 -19.83
CA LYS A 16 -8.63 -6.33 -19.79
C LYS A 16 -9.38 -5.22 -19.07
N LEU A 17 -10.68 -5.08 -19.33
CA LEU A 17 -11.53 -4.08 -18.69
C LEU A 17 -11.72 -4.35 -17.19
N LYS A 18 -11.90 -5.62 -16.81
CA LYS A 18 -11.93 -6.01 -15.39
C LYS A 18 -10.63 -5.65 -14.68
N PHE A 19 -9.49 -5.96 -15.31
CA PHE A 19 -8.18 -5.62 -14.77
C PHE A 19 -7.98 -4.10 -14.63
N SER A 20 -8.35 -3.31 -15.64
CA SER A 20 -8.22 -1.85 -15.57
C SER A 20 -9.05 -1.25 -14.45
N LEU A 21 -10.29 -1.73 -14.26
CA LEU A 21 -11.15 -1.31 -13.14
C LEU A 21 -10.53 -1.67 -11.78
N GLN A 22 -9.97 -2.87 -11.64
CA GLN A 22 -9.29 -3.27 -10.41
C GLN A 22 -8.09 -2.36 -10.10
N VAL A 23 -7.27 -2.05 -11.11
CA VAL A 23 -6.13 -1.14 -10.96
C VAL A 23 -6.59 0.26 -10.55
N GLU A 24 -7.65 0.80 -11.15
CA GLU A 24 -8.20 2.10 -10.78
C GLU A 24 -8.71 2.11 -9.33
N ASN A 25 -9.40 1.06 -8.91
CA ASN A 25 -9.89 0.93 -7.55
C ASN A 25 -8.74 0.88 -6.53
N ILE A 26 -7.67 0.14 -6.83
CA ILE A 26 -6.46 0.11 -5.98
C ILE A 26 -5.82 1.49 -5.90
N LYS A 27 -5.70 2.20 -7.03
CA LYS A 27 -5.15 3.57 -7.04
C LYS A 27 -5.98 4.53 -6.19
N ARG A 28 -7.31 4.48 -6.29
CA ARG A 28 -8.22 5.29 -5.47
C ARG A 28 -8.06 4.96 -3.99
N PHE A 29 -8.02 3.68 -3.65
CA PHE A 29 -7.79 3.23 -2.28
C PHE A 29 -6.47 3.74 -1.71
N ILE A 30 -5.37 3.61 -2.46
CA ILE A 30 -4.05 4.13 -2.03
C ILE A 30 -4.09 5.64 -1.86
N HIS A 31 -4.76 6.36 -2.77
CA HIS A 31 -4.91 7.81 -2.67
C HIS A 31 -5.66 8.23 -1.41
N ASP A 32 -6.77 7.58 -1.11
CA ASP A 32 -7.56 7.85 0.10
C ASP A 32 -6.81 7.46 1.37
N ALA A 33 -6.10 6.33 1.34
CA ALA A 33 -5.23 5.91 2.43
C ALA A 33 -4.17 6.98 2.70
N ARG A 34 -3.54 7.52 1.65
CA ARG A 34 -2.53 8.58 1.77
C ARG A 34 -3.10 9.88 2.34
N ARG A 35 -4.31 10.28 1.92
CA ARG A 35 -5.00 11.46 2.47
C ARG A 35 -5.31 11.34 3.96
N ARG A 36 -5.67 10.13 4.43
CA ARG A 36 -6.03 9.87 5.83
C ARG A 36 -4.83 9.55 6.71
N TRP A 37 -3.67 9.29 6.12
CA TRP A 37 -2.48 8.85 6.86
C TRP A 37 -1.87 9.99 7.66
N LYS A 38 -1.82 9.80 8.98
CA LYS A 38 -1.19 10.71 9.95
C LYS A 38 -0.11 9.94 10.71
N PRO A 39 1.12 9.84 10.19
CA PRO A 39 2.15 9.02 10.80
C PRO A 39 2.68 9.64 12.09
N ARG A 40 3.13 8.77 13.00
CA ARG A 40 4.02 9.21 14.08
C ARG A 40 5.42 9.40 13.52
N THR A 41 6.08 10.49 13.91
CA THR A 41 7.42 10.84 13.43
C THR A 41 8.37 11.03 14.60
N LYS A 42 9.65 10.76 14.37
CA LYS A 42 10.74 11.02 15.30
C LYS A 42 11.92 11.60 14.53
N GLU A 43 12.52 12.66 15.05
CA GLU A 43 13.76 13.20 14.51
C GLU A 43 14.96 12.49 15.15
N VAL A 44 15.92 12.11 14.32
CA VAL A 44 17.16 11.47 14.73
C VAL A 44 18.31 12.20 14.04
N LYS A 45 19.31 12.60 14.83
CA LYS A 45 20.56 13.13 14.29
C LYS A 45 21.44 11.95 13.88
N ALA A 46 21.81 11.88 12.61
CA ALA A 46 22.76 10.89 12.11
C ALA A 46 23.97 11.60 11.49
N THR A 47 25.13 11.00 11.66
CA THR A 47 26.35 11.47 10.99
C THR A 47 26.36 10.91 9.58
N VAL A 48 26.27 11.79 8.58
CA VAL A 48 26.33 11.41 7.16
C VAL A 48 27.76 11.60 6.68
N TYR A 49 28.37 10.54 6.15
CA TYR A 49 29.74 10.58 5.65
C TYR A 49 29.73 10.83 4.14
N HIS A 50 29.99 12.07 3.74
CA HIS A 50 30.24 12.44 2.34
C HIS A 50 31.75 12.36 2.03
N GLY A 51 32.30 11.16 1.88
CA GLY A 51 33.72 10.99 1.51
C GLY A 51 34.74 11.44 2.58
N LYS A 52 35.96 11.83 2.15
CA LYS A 52 37.11 12.07 3.05
C LYS A 52 36.86 13.23 4.03
N ASN A 53 36.56 12.83 5.27
CA ASN A 53 37.06 13.39 6.53
C ASN A 53 36.30 14.52 7.25
N GLN A 54 34.99 14.65 7.07
CA GLN A 54 34.13 15.17 8.16
C GLN A 54 32.69 14.73 7.92
N GLY A 55 32.10 14.07 8.92
CA GLY A 55 30.71 13.65 8.87
C GLY A 55 29.83 14.77 9.38
N ASP A 56 28.99 15.32 8.51
CA ASP A 56 28.01 16.33 8.91
C ASP A 56 26.89 15.66 9.72
N VAL A 57 26.44 16.32 10.78
CA VAL A 57 25.30 15.85 11.58
C VAL A 57 24.02 16.34 10.92
N GLU A 58 23.41 15.47 10.12
CA GLU A 58 22.11 15.75 9.52
C GLU A 58 20.97 15.25 10.41
N SER A 59 19.86 15.99 10.43
CA SER A 59 18.64 15.57 11.10
C SER A 59 17.76 14.82 10.11
N HIS A 60 17.51 13.53 10.37
CA HIS A 60 16.60 12.71 9.57
C HIS A 60 15.28 12.48 10.33
N THR A 61 14.17 12.57 9.60
CA THR A 61 12.85 12.20 10.12
C THR A 61 12.58 10.72 9.86
N LEU A 62 12.39 9.95 10.93
CA LEU A 62 11.88 8.59 10.88
C LEU A 62 10.36 8.57 11.07
N TYR A 63 9.72 7.58 10.46
CA TYR A 63 8.27 7.38 10.46
C TYR A 63 7.95 6.02 11.07
N TRP A 64 6.94 5.95 11.93
CA TRP A 64 6.54 4.70 12.57
C TRP A 64 5.79 3.80 11.58
N ASN A 65 6.32 2.60 11.35
CA ASN A 65 5.64 1.53 10.64
C ASN A 65 4.69 0.81 11.60
N GLU A 66 3.38 0.97 11.40
CA GLU A 66 2.37 0.32 12.25
C GLU A 66 2.25 -1.19 12.06
N TYR A 67 2.77 -1.73 10.96
CA TYR A 67 2.70 -3.16 10.66
C TYR A 67 3.90 -3.91 11.23
N GLU A 68 5.12 -3.40 11.00
CA GLU A 68 6.36 -4.01 11.50
C GLU A 68 6.73 -3.54 12.92
N CYS A 69 6.02 -2.56 13.47
CA CYS A 69 6.30 -1.96 14.78
C CYS A 69 7.74 -1.43 14.89
N SER A 70 8.20 -0.71 13.85
CA SER A 70 9.57 -0.21 13.74
C SER A 70 9.62 1.24 13.20
N TRP A 71 10.69 1.96 13.50
CA TRP A 71 10.97 3.27 12.90
C TRP A 71 11.68 3.09 11.56
N THR A 72 11.16 3.70 10.50
CA THR A 72 11.65 3.49 9.13
C THR A 72 11.45 4.73 8.26
N THR A 73 11.71 4.62 6.96
CA THR A 73 11.49 5.69 5.99
C THR A 73 9.99 5.95 5.78
N LYS A 74 9.66 7.13 5.26
CA LYS A 74 8.27 7.53 4.98
C LYS A 74 7.54 6.53 4.09
N GLU A 75 8.19 6.04 3.05
CA GLU A 75 7.58 5.11 2.09
C GLU A 75 7.27 3.76 2.72
N MET A 76 8.22 3.20 3.48
CA MET A 76 8.02 1.91 4.13
C MET A 76 6.95 1.99 5.23
N ALA A 77 6.93 3.08 6.01
CA ALA A 77 5.89 3.31 7.01
C ALA A 77 4.50 3.46 6.38
N PHE A 78 4.38 4.11 5.21
CA PHE A 78 3.13 4.20 4.48
C PHE A 78 2.66 2.83 3.97
N ASN A 79 3.58 2.03 3.42
CA ASN A 79 3.26 0.67 2.98
C ASN A 79 2.74 -0.19 4.14
N GLY A 80 3.38 -0.09 5.32
CA GLY A 80 2.90 -0.74 6.53
C GLY A 80 1.48 -0.30 6.93
N TYR A 81 1.19 1.01 6.87
CA TYR A 81 -0.16 1.53 7.11
C TYR A 81 -1.19 0.96 6.13
N VAL A 82 -0.86 0.90 4.84
CA VAL A 82 -1.72 0.30 3.80
C VAL A 82 -1.96 -1.18 4.08
N PHE A 83 -0.93 -1.96 4.39
CA PHE A 83 -1.07 -3.39 4.69
C PHE A 83 -1.95 -3.64 5.90
N LYS A 84 -1.76 -2.88 6.98
CA LYS A 84 -2.62 -2.95 8.16
C LYS A 84 -4.10 -2.69 7.81
N LYS A 85 -4.38 -1.71 6.95
CA LYS A 85 -5.75 -1.41 6.48
C LYS A 85 -6.34 -2.56 5.68
N VAL A 86 -5.58 -3.13 4.75
CA VAL A 86 -6.01 -4.30 3.98
C VAL A 86 -6.30 -5.49 4.91
N GLN A 87 -5.43 -5.75 5.88
CA GLN A 87 -5.62 -6.83 6.85
C GLN A 87 -6.89 -6.63 7.70
N GLN A 88 -7.18 -5.40 8.11
CA GLN A 88 -8.42 -5.06 8.82
C GLN A 88 -9.67 -5.37 7.98
N ILE A 89 -9.67 -5.01 6.70
CA ILE A 89 -10.78 -5.30 5.79
C ILE A 89 -10.99 -6.81 5.65
N LEU A 90 -9.91 -7.57 5.39
CA LEU A 90 -9.97 -9.02 5.24
C LEU A 90 -10.45 -9.73 6.51
N ASN A 91 -10.07 -9.24 7.68
CA ASN A 91 -10.53 -9.81 8.95
C ASN A 91 -12.01 -9.51 9.22
N ASN A 92 -12.48 -8.30 8.90
CA ASN A 92 -13.89 -7.94 9.04
C ASN A 92 -14.77 -8.81 8.13
N GLU A 93 -14.37 -9.04 6.88
CA GLU A 93 -15.09 -9.93 5.96
C GLU A 93 -15.18 -11.37 6.48
N LYS A 94 -14.13 -11.87 7.14
CA LYS A 94 -14.16 -13.22 7.75
C LYS A 94 -15.17 -13.30 8.89
N ILE A 95 -15.24 -12.27 9.73
CA ILE A 95 -16.18 -12.20 10.85
C ILE A 95 -17.62 -12.13 10.33
N GLU A 96 -17.89 -11.30 9.31
CA GLU A 96 -19.21 -11.18 8.70
C GLU A 96 -19.67 -12.51 8.09
N LYS A 97 -18.79 -13.24 7.40
CA LYS A 97 -19.10 -14.58 6.86
C LYS A 97 -19.40 -15.60 7.95
N TYR A 98 -18.66 -15.58 9.05
CA TYR A 98 -18.90 -16.48 10.19
C TYR A 98 -20.29 -16.24 10.82
N ASN A 99 -20.66 -14.97 11.00
CA ASN A 99 -21.96 -14.58 11.58
C ASN A 99 -23.15 -14.89 10.66
N GLN A 100 -22.96 -15.03 9.34
CA GLN A 100 -24.02 -15.43 8.40
C GLN A 100 -24.20 -16.96 8.31
N SER A 101 -23.21 -17.73 8.79
CA SER A 101 -23.24 -19.21 8.78
C SER A 101 -23.74 -19.83 10.09
N THR A 102 -24.13 -19.02 11.07
CA THR A 102 -24.66 -19.43 12.38
C THR A 102 -26.11 -19.00 12.49
#